data_AF-A0A9E5NLW7-F1
#
_entry.id   AF-A0A9E5NLW7-F1
#
_cell.length_a   1.000
_cell.length_b   1.000
_cell.length_c   1.000
_cell.angle_alpha   90.00
_cell.angle_beta   90.00
_cell.angle_gamma   90.00
#
_symmetry.space_group_name_H-M   'P 1'
#
loop_
_entity.id
_entity.type
_entity.pdbx_description
1 polymer ?
#
loop_
_entity_poly.entity_id
_entity_poly.type
_entity_poly.pdbx_seq_one_letter_code
_entity_poly.pdbx_strand_id
1 'polypeptide(L)'
;LVGPGVVVNPEVFLREVEETGIEDRVGLDPQCAIIEPKHIALDRRGHLKEKIGTTGTGTGPCNADRAMRTAKMAREIPELKPYIKDVPLLVNEALDGGEDVILEGTQGTYISLYHGGYPYVTSNDVCAAAICSDVGVGPTRVTDVVLVCKAYVTRVGAGPLEGEISGEEAKRRGWDEYGTVTGRQRRAAPFN
;
A
#
# COMPACT_ATOMS: atom_id res chain seq x y z
N LEU A 1 -13.61 3.81 -0.39
CA LEU A 1 -13.78 2.36 -0.63
C LEU A 1 -12.41 1.68 -0.62
N VAL A 2 -12.32 0.42 -0.19
CA VAL A 2 -11.08 -0.37 -0.16
C VAL A 2 -11.26 -1.61 -1.03
N GLY A 3 -10.56 -1.66 -2.16
CA GLY A 3 -10.75 -2.69 -3.18
C GLY A 3 -10.20 -4.08 -2.81
N PRO A 4 -10.67 -5.14 -3.49
CA PRO A 4 -10.33 -6.53 -3.19
C PRO A 4 -8.82 -6.83 -3.25
N GLY A 5 -8.02 -6.07 -4.01
CA GLY A 5 -6.56 -6.25 -4.08
C GLY A 5 -5.82 -5.88 -2.80
N VAL A 6 -6.46 -5.11 -1.91
CA VAL A 6 -5.83 -4.58 -0.70
C VAL A 6 -5.79 -5.63 0.42
N VAL A 7 -4.67 -5.68 1.15
CA VAL A 7 -4.57 -6.41 2.42
C VAL A 7 -4.90 -5.47 3.59
N VAL A 8 -5.71 -5.94 4.53
CA VAL A 8 -6.27 -5.09 5.59
C VAL A 8 -5.92 -5.62 6.97
N ASN A 9 -5.39 -4.75 7.82
CA ASN A 9 -5.32 -4.97 9.26
C ASN A 9 -6.62 -4.44 9.89
N PRO A 10 -7.49 -5.30 10.48
CA PRO A 10 -8.76 -4.88 11.04
C PRO A 10 -8.62 -3.83 12.16
N GLU A 11 -7.60 -3.95 13.02
CA GLU A 11 -7.37 -3.01 14.13
C GLU A 11 -7.00 -1.61 13.61
N VAL A 12 -6.18 -1.54 12.54
CA VAL A 12 -5.81 -0.27 11.91
C VAL A 12 -7.02 0.34 11.21
N PHE A 13 -7.75 -0.47 10.43
CA PHE A 13 -8.93 -0.01 9.71
C PHE A 13 -9.99 0.58 10.66
N LEU A 14 -10.36 -0.16 11.71
CA LEU A 14 -11.39 0.28 12.66
C LEU A 14 -10.96 1.54 13.42
N ARG A 15 -9.69 1.60 13.85
CA ARG A 15 -9.15 2.80 14.50
C ARG A 15 -9.19 4.01 13.58
N GLU A 16 -8.75 3.89 12.33
CA GLU A 16 -8.73 5.00 11.39
C GLU A 16 -10.14 5.45 11.01
N VAL A 17 -11.10 4.54 10.92
CA VAL A 17 -12.52 4.88 10.71
C VAL A 17 -13.06 5.73 11.85
N GLU A 18 -12.79 5.34 13.10
CA GLU A 18 -13.19 6.09 14.30
C GLU A 18 -12.47 7.45 14.40
N GLU A 19 -11.14 7.48 14.20
CA GLU A 19 -10.34 8.70 14.28
C GLU A 19 -10.74 9.75 13.23
N THR A 20 -11.27 9.31 12.08
CA THR A 20 -11.64 10.20 10.97
C THR A 20 -13.14 10.48 10.84
N GLY A 21 -14.00 9.78 11.59
CA GLY A 21 -15.45 9.96 11.55
C GLY A 21 -16.06 9.67 10.17
N ILE A 22 -15.63 8.57 9.54
CA ILE A 22 -16.04 8.17 8.18
C ILE A 22 -16.89 6.90 8.15
N GLU A 23 -17.45 6.48 9.29
CA GLU A 23 -18.20 5.24 9.47
C GLU A 23 -19.27 5.05 8.38
N ASP A 24 -20.00 6.12 8.04
CA ASP A 24 -21.10 6.10 7.06
C ASP A 24 -20.63 6.22 5.59
N ARG A 25 -19.34 6.47 5.36
CA ARG A 25 -18.77 6.76 4.01
C ARG A 25 -17.73 5.76 3.56
N VAL A 26 -17.23 4.92 4.47
CA VAL A 26 -16.23 3.90 4.17
C VAL A 26 -16.89 2.62 3.68
N GLY A 27 -16.18 1.86 2.85
CA GLY A 27 -16.58 0.53 2.41
C GLY A 27 -15.35 -0.31 2.14
N LEU A 28 -15.44 -1.59 2.50
CA LEU A 28 -14.36 -2.57 2.42
C LEU A 28 -14.84 -3.79 1.63
N ASP A 29 -14.06 -4.22 0.64
CA ASP A 29 -14.43 -5.39 -0.15
C ASP A 29 -14.38 -6.69 0.68
N PRO A 30 -15.38 -7.59 0.57
CA PRO A 30 -15.35 -8.87 1.27
C PRO A 30 -14.15 -9.78 0.91
N GLN A 31 -13.46 -9.52 -0.20
CA GLN A 31 -12.29 -10.27 -0.68
C GLN A 31 -10.94 -9.65 -0.28
N CYS A 32 -10.92 -8.57 0.49
CA CYS A 32 -9.67 -8.08 1.07
C CYS A 32 -9.06 -9.14 2.00
N ALA A 33 -7.79 -9.49 1.80
CA ALA A 33 -7.10 -10.45 2.64
C ALA A 33 -6.68 -9.81 3.98
N ILE A 34 -6.71 -10.58 5.06
CA ILE A 34 -6.58 -10.06 6.43
C ILE A 34 -5.16 -10.23 6.96
N ILE A 35 -4.59 -9.12 7.41
CA ILE A 35 -3.33 -9.08 8.14
C ILE A 35 -3.60 -9.52 9.58
N GLU A 36 -3.19 -10.75 9.90
CA GLU A 36 -3.22 -11.31 11.25
C GLU A 36 -1.93 -11.01 12.04
N PRO A 37 -1.95 -11.11 13.40
CA PRO A 37 -0.77 -10.90 14.24
C PRO A 37 0.45 -11.75 13.84
N LYS A 38 0.23 -12.98 13.33
CA LYS A 38 1.31 -13.85 12.82
C LYS A 38 2.07 -13.21 11.66
N HIS A 39 1.39 -12.46 10.79
CA HIS A 39 2.00 -11.79 9.64
C HIS A 39 2.91 -10.66 10.11
N ILE A 40 2.43 -9.87 11.07
CA ILE A 40 3.19 -8.77 11.69
C ILE A 40 4.45 -9.31 12.37
N ALA A 41 4.31 -10.39 13.15
CA ALA A 41 5.43 -11.03 13.85
C ALA A 41 6.49 -11.59 12.88
N LEU A 42 6.06 -12.18 11.76
CA LEU A 42 6.95 -12.66 10.71
C LEU A 42 7.67 -11.52 9.98
N ASP A 43 6.96 -10.44 9.68
CA ASP A 43 7.51 -9.29 8.96
C ASP A 43 8.54 -8.50 9.79
N ARG A 44 8.47 -8.60 11.12
CA ARG A 44 9.37 -7.90 12.05
C ARG A 44 10.66 -8.66 12.38
N ARG A 45 10.93 -9.82 11.77
CA ARG A 45 12.11 -10.65 12.09
C ARG A 45 12.79 -11.25 10.86
N GLY A 46 14.02 -11.73 11.06
CA GLY A 46 14.79 -12.48 10.06
C GLY A 46 15.01 -11.70 8.78
N HIS A 47 15.02 -12.41 7.65
CA HIS A 47 15.38 -11.86 6.33
C HIS A 47 14.60 -10.60 5.93
N LEU A 48 13.28 -10.57 6.19
CA LEU A 48 12.42 -9.43 5.84
C LEU A 48 12.83 -8.16 6.60
N LYS A 49 13.07 -8.27 7.89
CA LYS A 49 13.46 -7.11 8.70
C LYS A 49 14.91 -6.71 8.50
N GLU A 50 15.81 -7.68 8.45
CA GLU A 50 17.25 -7.45 8.49
C GLU A 50 17.82 -7.09 7.11
N LYS A 51 17.41 -7.80 6.06
CA LYS A 51 17.95 -7.59 4.70
C LYS A 51 17.11 -6.61 3.90
N ILE A 52 15.80 -6.81 3.85
CA ILE A 52 14.92 -5.95 3.05
C ILE A 52 14.63 -4.64 3.78
N GLY A 53 14.41 -4.72 5.09
CA GLY A 53 14.03 -3.57 5.91
C GLY A 53 12.57 -3.22 5.74
N THR A 54 11.67 -4.21 5.80
CA THR A 54 10.22 -4.01 5.71
C THR A 54 9.68 -3.08 6.80
N THR A 55 8.45 -2.61 6.59
CA THR A 55 7.71 -1.77 7.55
C THR A 55 7.34 -2.53 8.82
N GLY A 56 7.26 -3.87 8.76
CA GLY A 56 6.80 -4.68 9.89
C GLY A 56 5.29 -4.58 10.10
N THR A 57 4.53 -4.28 9.03
CA THR A 57 3.07 -4.18 9.01
C THR A 57 2.41 -5.51 8.67
N GLY A 58 3.17 -6.53 8.25
CA GLY A 58 2.63 -7.84 7.89
C GLY A 58 2.14 -7.96 6.45
N THR A 59 2.30 -6.92 5.63
CA THR A 59 1.84 -6.88 4.23
C THR A 59 2.47 -8.00 3.38
N GLY A 60 3.78 -8.22 3.51
CA GLY A 60 4.48 -9.27 2.78
C GLY A 60 3.98 -10.68 3.13
N PRO A 61 4.04 -11.10 4.42
CA PRO A 61 3.52 -12.40 4.83
C PRO A 61 2.03 -12.60 4.53
N CYS A 62 1.18 -11.58 4.66
CA CYS A 62 -0.24 -11.68 4.32
C CYS A 62 -0.45 -11.93 2.81
N ASN A 63 0.29 -11.22 1.95
CA ASN A 63 0.26 -11.48 0.51
C ASN A 63 0.81 -12.86 0.13
N ALA A 64 1.81 -13.37 0.87
CA ALA A 64 2.27 -14.74 0.70
C ALA A 64 1.16 -15.76 1.04
N ASP A 65 0.48 -15.60 2.18
CA ASP A 65 -0.67 -16.43 2.55
C ASP A 65 -1.81 -16.30 1.52
N ARG A 66 -2.05 -15.10 0.97
CA ARG A 66 -3.04 -14.89 -0.11
C ARG A 66 -2.67 -15.64 -1.37
N ALA A 67 -1.41 -15.56 -1.82
CA ALA A 67 -0.91 -16.29 -2.98
C ALA A 67 -1.01 -17.81 -2.78
N MET A 68 -0.76 -18.28 -1.54
CA MET A 68 -0.92 -19.67 -1.14
C MET A 68 -2.38 -20.08 -0.86
N ARG A 69 -3.32 -19.14 -0.94
CA ARG A 69 -4.77 -19.34 -0.74
C ARG A 69 -5.11 -19.81 0.69
N THR A 70 -4.35 -19.35 1.67
CA THR A 70 -4.52 -19.66 3.10
C THR A 70 -4.84 -18.43 3.95
N ALA A 71 -4.84 -17.22 3.38
CA ALA A 71 -5.23 -16.01 4.09
C ALA A 71 -6.74 -15.99 4.36
N LYS A 72 -7.12 -15.45 5.54
CA LYS A 72 -8.50 -15.07 5.83
C LYS A 72 -8.92 -13.87 4.99
N MET A 73 -10.20 -13.77 4.69
CA MET A 73 -10.81 -12.68 3.94
C MET A 73 -11.67 -11.80 4.85
N ALA A 74 -11.91 -10.54 4.47
CA ALA A 74 -12.67 -9.58 5.26
C ALA A 74 -14.09 -10.05 5.61
N ARG A 75 -14.75 -10.80 4.71
CA ARG A 75 -16.06 -11.41 4.98
C ARG A 75 -16.10 -12.38 6.17
N GLU A 76 -14.94 -12.87 6.60
CA GLU A 76 -14.81 -13.82 7.71
C GLU A 76 -14.59 -13.10 9.06
N ILE A 77 -14.46 -11.78 9.07
CA ILE A 77 -14.17 -10.97 10.27
C ILE A 77 -15.46 -10.29 10.75
N PRO A 78 -16.06 -10.72 11.88
CA PRO A 78 -17.35 -10.21 12.35
C PRO A 78 -17.39 -8.68 12.54
N GLU A 79 -16.30 -8.11 13.04
CA GLU A 79 -16.17 -6.68 13.35
C GLU A 79 -16.18 -5.80 12.10
N LEU A 80 -15.83 -6.36 10.93
CA LEU A 80 -15.82 -5.64 9.66
C LEU A 80 -17.18 -5.65 8.95
N LYS A 81 -18.13 -6.47 9.43
CA LYS A 81 -19.45 -6.66 8.80
C LYS A 81 -20.19 -5.36 8.45
N PRO A 82 -20.21 -4.31 9.30
CA PRO A 82 -20.90 -3.05 8.97
C PRO A 82 -20.35 -2.34 7.73
N TYR A 83 -19.08 -2.58 7.39
CA TYR A 83 -18.35 -1.88 6.33
C TYR A 83 -18.23 -2.68 5.04
N ILE A 84 -18.73 -3.93 5.00
CA ILE A 84 -18.61 -4.78 3.82
C ILE A 84 -19.46 -4.23 2.67
N LYS A 85 -18.81 -4.00 1.53
CA LYS A 85 -19.42 -3.51 0.28
C LYS A 85 -18.80 -4.24 -0.92
N ASP A 86 -19.56 -4.50 -1.97
CA ASP A 86 -19.00 -4.97 -3.24
C ASP A 86 -18.34 -3.78 -3.95
N VAL A 87 -17.03 -3.62 -3.79
CA VAL A 87 -16.33 -2.42 -4.24
C VAL A 87 -16.24 -2.36 -5.77
N PRO A 88 -15.86 -3.44 -6.49
CA PRO A 88 -15.88 -3.44 -7.94
C PRO A 88 -17.25 -3.09 -8.53
N LEU A 89 -18.34 -3.61 -7.95
CA LEU A 89 -19.70 -3.28 -8.40
C LEU A 89 -19.98 -1.78 -8.23
N LEU A 90 -19.83 -1.25 -7.01
CA LEU A 90 -20.12 0.16 -6.72
C LEU A 90 -19.29 1.11 -7.58
N VAL A 91 -18.01 0.81 -7.79
CA VAL A 91 -17.13 1.63 -8.63
C VAL A 91 -17.57 1.60 -10.09
N ASN A 92 -17.91 0.43 -10.64
CA ASN A 92 -18.34 0.35 -12.03
C ASN A 92 -19.74 0.92 -12.26
N GLU A 93 -20.66 0.80 -11.30
CA GLU A 93 -21.97 1.46 -11.33
C GLU A 93 -21.83 2.99 -11.32
N ALA A 94 -20.94 3.54 -10.50
CA ALA A 94 -20.64 4.98 -10.48
C ALA A 94 -20.09 5.45 -11.85
N LEU A 95 -19.13 4.71 -12.42
CA LEU A 95 -18.59 5.00 -13.75
C LEU A 95 -19.65 4.90 -14.86
N ASP A 96 -20.55 3.91 -14.77
CA ASP A 96 -21.68 3.76 -15.70
C ASP A 96 -22.69 4.92 -15.58
N GLY A 97 -22.86 5.44 -14.35
CA GLY A 97 -23.67 6.62 -14.03
C GLY A 97 -23.04 7.95 -14.45
N GLY A 98 -21.80 7.94 -14.96
CA GLY A 98 -21.06 9.15 -15.35
C GLY A 98 -20.48 9.92 -14.16
N GLU A 99 -20.31 9.28 -13.01
CA GLU A 99 -19.62 9.85 -11.85
C GLU A 99 -18.10 9.75 -11.98
N ASP A 100 -17.38 10.66 -11.32
CA ASP A 100 -15.93 10.64 -11.24
C ASP A 100 -15.44 9.65 -10.17
N VAL A 101 -14.51 8.78 -10.54
CA VAL A 101 -13.84 7.84 -9.62
C VAL A 101 -12.35 8.13 -9.58
N ILE A 102 -11.82 8.37 -8.38
CA ILE A 102 -10.38 8.52 -8.13
C ILE A 102 -9.85 7.24 -7.50
N LEU A 103 -8.86 6.62 -8.13
CA LEU A 103 -8.13 5.48 -7.59
C LEU A 103 -6.82 5.95 -6.97
N GLU A 104 -6.67 5.75 -5.65
CA GLU A 104 -5.43 6.04 -4.95
C GLU A 104 -4.55 4.78 -4.87
N GLY A 105 -3.32 4.89 -5.38
CA GLY A 105 -2.34 3.82 -5.33
C GLY A 105 -1.38 3.92 -4.15
N THR A 106 -0.86 2.77 -3.74
CA THR A 106 0.36 2.69 -2.95
C THR A 106 1.29 1.67 -3.63
N GLN A 107 2.60 1.83 -3.69
CA GLN A 107 3.48 2.91 -3.28
C GLN A 107 4.07 3.60 -4.53
N GLY A 108 5.36 3.95 -4.53
CA GLY A 108 6.04 4.49 -5.71
C GLY A 108 6.57 3.40 -6.66
N THR A 109 6.56 3.66 -7.97
CA THR A 109 6.91 2.70 -9.04
C THR A 109 8.22 1.94 -8.81
N TYR A 110 9.27 2.58 -8.30
CA TYR A 110 10.58 1.95 -8.10
C TYR A 110 10.64 0.93 -6.95
N ILE A 111 9.55 0.75 -6.21
CA ILE A 111 9.37 -0.35 -5.26
C ILE A 111 8.26 -1.31 -5.67
N SER A 112 7.84 -1.30 -6.94
CA SER A 112 7.02 -2.37 -7.54
C SER A 112 7.69 -3.73 -7.38
N LEU A 113 6.91 -4.76 -7.05
CA LEU A 113 7.39 -6.14 -7.02
C LEU A 113 8.02 -6.60 -8.35
N TYR A 114 7.51 -6.10 -9.48
CA TYR A 114 7.93 -6.53 -10.81
C TYR A 114 8.91 -5.56 -11.47
N HIS A 115 8.71 -4.27 -11.28
CA HIS A 115 9.41 -3.22 -12.01
C HIS A 115 10.39 -2.41 -11.14
N GLY A 116 10.45 -2.70 -9.83
CA GLY A 116 11.35 -2.07 -8.89
C GLY A 116 12.71 -2.78 -8.76
N GLY A 117 13.55 -2.24 -7.87
CA GLY A 117 14.88 -2.78 -7.56
C GLY A 117 14.84 -4.05 -6.68
N TYR A 118 14.28 -5.15 -7.20
CA TYR A 118 14.17 -6.43 -6.48
C TYR A 118 15.56 -6.90 -5.97
N PRO A 119 15.67 -7.41 -4.72
CA PRO A 119 14.60 -7.78 -3.79
C PRO A 119 14.09 -6.65 -2.88
N TYR A 120 14.61 -5.42 -3.03
CA TYR A 120 14.30 -4.31 -2.13
C TYR A 120 13.06 -3.54 -2.57
N VAL A 121 11.94 -4.26 -2.66
CA VAL A 121 10.65 -3.80 -3.20
C VAL A 121 9.52 -4.22 -2.26
N THR A 122 8.31 -3.76 -2.54
CA THR A 122 7.10 -4.20 -1.83
C THR A 122 6.64 -5.58 -2.31
N SER A 123 5.59 -6.13 -1.70
CA SER A 123 5.05 -7.45 -2.03
C SER A 123 3.92 -7.44 -3.07
N ASN A 124 3.66 -6.31 -3.72
CA ASN A 124 2.67 -6.18 -4.80
C ASN A 124 3.25 -5.33 -5.94
N ASP A 125 2.67 -5.42 -7.13
CA ASP A 125 2.87 -4.33 -8.10
C ASP A 125 2.15 -3.06 -7.64
N VAL A 126 2.68 -1.91 -8.03
CA VAL A 126 2.20 -0.59 -7.60
C VAL A 126 1.99 0.35 -8.78
N CYS A 127 2.15 -0.16 -10.01
CA CYS A 127 1.88 0.59 -11.23
C CYS A 127 0.37 0.81 -11.44
N ALA A 128 0.02 1.78 -12.28
CA ALA A 128 -1.37 2.16 -12.56
C ALA A 128 -2.27 0.96 -12.91
N ALA A 129 -1.77 0.01 -13.70
CA ALA A 129 -2.51 -1.19 -14.07
C ALA A 129 -2.84 -2.09 -12.85
N ALA A 130 -1.91 -2.23 -11.90
CA ALA A 130 -2.14 -2.98 -10.67
C ALA A 130 -3.18 -2.27 -9.79
N ILE A 131 -3.10 -0.94 -9.67
CA ILE A 131 -4.08 -0.13 -8.94
C ILE A 131 -5.50 -0.32 -9.52
N CYS A 132 -5.62 -0.38 -10.85
CA CYS A 132 -6.90 -0.70 -11.50
C CYS A 132 -7.39 -2.11 -11.15
N SER A 133 -6.49 -3.10 -11.16
CA SER A 133 -6.80 -4.48 -10.77
C SER A 133 -7.18 -4.60 -9.30
N ASP A 134 -6.62 -3.78 -8.42
CA ASP A 134 -6.90 -3.83 -6.98
C ASP A 134 -8.34 -3.40 -6.66
N VAL A 135 -8.96 -2.59 -7.53
CA VAL A 135 -10.31 -2.04 -7.35
C VAL A 135 -11.34 -2.66 -8.31
N GLY A 136 -10.90 -3.36 -9.35
CA GLY A 136 -11.77 -3.99 -10.34
C GLY A 136 -12.21 -3.06 -11.47
N VAL A 137 -11.34 -2.13 -11.86
CA VAL A 137 -11.56 -1.21 -12.99
C VAL A 137 -10.83 -1.72 -14.23
N GLY A 138 -11.55 -1.86 -15.35
CA GLY A 138 -10.95 -2.24 -16.62
C GLY A 138 -10.03 -1.13 -17.18
N PRO A 139 -8.88 -1.45 -17.79
CA PRO A 139 -7.91 -0.44 -18.24
C PRO A 139 -8.48 0.51 -19.30
N THR A 140 -9.47 0.08 -20.08
CA THR A 140 -10.15 0.92 -21.08
C THR A 140 -11.07 1.98 -20.47
N ARG A 141 -11.32 1.93 -19.16
CA ARG A 141 -12.13 2.93 -18.43
C ARG A 141 -11.29 4.04 -17.82
N VAL A 142 -9.96 3.93 -17.86
CA VAL A 142 -9.05 4.93 -17.29
C VAL A 142 -8.88 6.08 -18.28
N THR A 143 -9.21 7.30 -17.84
CA THR A 143 -9.04 8.52 -18.66
C THR A 143 -7.69 9.16 -18.42
N ASP A 144 -7.29 9.27 -17.14
CA ASP A 144 -6.11 10.02 -16.71
C ASP A 144 -5.28 9.22 -15.71
N VAL A 145 -3.96 9.38 -15.79
CA VAL A 145 -3.01 8.81 -14.83
C VAL A 145 -2.11 9.92 -14.31
N VAL A 146 -2.25 10.23 -13.02
CA VAL A 146 -1.44 11.25 -12.34
C VAL A 146 -0.28 10.60 -11.61
N LEU A 147 0.95 10.91 -12.03
CA LEU A 147 2.18 10.46 -11.38
C LEU A 147 2.66 11.50 -10.38
N VAL A 148 2.76 11.12 -9.10
CA VAL A 148 3.27 12.00 -8.04
C VAL A 148 4.79 11.89 -7.96
N CYS A 149 5.49 12.96 -8.35
CA CYS A 149 6.94 13.09 -8.24
C CYS A 149 7.29 14.12 -7.15
N LYS A 150 8.34 13.82 -6.38
CA LYS A 150 8.94 14.78 -5.43
C LYS A 150 10.07 15.53 -6.09
N ALA A 151 10.39 16.73 -5.61
CA ALA A 151 11.55 17.52 -6.10
C ALA A 151 12.91 16.85 -5.83
N TYR A 152 12.95 15.83 -4.99
CA TYR A 152 14.10 14.98 -4.69
C TYR A 152 13.60 13.57 -4.33
N VAL A 153 14.45 12.57 -4.54
CA VAL A 153 14.09 11.17 -4.32
C VAL A 153 14.36 10.80 -2.86
N THR A 154 13.44 10.05 -2.25
CA THR A 154 13.62 9.49 -0.92
C THR A 154 13.35 7.99 -0.89
N ARG A 155 14.18 7.24 -0.16
CA ARG A 155 14.05 5.80 0.03
C ARG A 155 14.03 5.45 1.51
N VAL A 156 13.12 4.56 1.92
CA VAL A 156 13.13 3.95 3.24
C VAL A 156 13.66 2.52 3.13
N GLY A 157 14.51 2.11 4.06
CA GLY A 157 15.05 0.76 4.10
C GLY A 157 16.30 0.58 3.22
N ALA A 158 16.67 -0.68 3.02
CA ALA A 158 17.86 -1.07 2.29
C ALA A 158 17.64 -0.95 0.76
N GLY A 159 18.67 -1.33 0.00
CA GLY A 159 18.67 -1.34 -1.46
C GLY A 159 19.27 -0.07 -2.08
N PRO A 160 19.61 -0.13 -3.37
CA PRO A 160 20.35 0.94 -4.04
C PRO A 160 19.54 2.24 -4.14
N LEU A 161 20.20 3.38 -4.00
CA LEU A 161 19.64 4.69 -4.32
C LEU A 161 20.70 5.44 -5.13
N GLU A 162 20.43 5.63 -6.41
CA GLU A 162 21.33 6.37 -7.29
C GLU A 162 21.42 7.83 -6.83
N GLY A 163 22.63 8.39 -6.83
CA GLY A 163 22.86 9.76 -6.38
C GLY A 163 22.62 10.00 -4.88
N GLU A 164 22.61 8.93 -4.06
CA GLU A 164 22.44 9.05 -2.61
C GLU A 164 23.46 10.02 -1.99
N ILE A 165 22.95 10.98 -1.24
CA ILE A 165 23.76 11.96 -0.49
C ILE A 165 23.89 11.56 0.97
N SER A 166 24.89 12.10 1.66
CA SER A 166 25.07 11.88 3.09
C SER A 166 23.90 12.46 3.90
N GLY A 167 23.65 11.90 5.08
CA GLY A 167 22.62 12.41 5.99
C GLY A 167 22.87 13.85 6.45
N GLU A 168 24.14 14.28 6.53
CA GLU A 168 24.51 15.67 6.82
C GLU A 168 24.11 16.61 5.68
N GLU A 169 24.38 16.22 4.42
CA GLU A 169 23.98 16.98 3.25
C GLU A 169 22.46 17.04 3.11
N ALA A 170 21.76 15.94 3.40
CA ALA A 170 20.30 15.91 3.40
C ALA A 170 19.72 16.90 4.43
N LYS A 171 20.25 16.92 5.66
CA LYS A 171 19.86 17.89 6.70
C LYS A 171 20.15 19.33 6.28
N ARG A 172 21.33 19.59 5.68
CA ARG A 172 21.70 20.93 5.19
C ARG A 172 20.71 21.45 4.14
N ARG A 173 20.10 20.56 3.36
CA ARG A 173 19.07 20.87 2.34
C ARG A 173 17.63 20.87 2.88
N GLY A 174 17.41 20.47 4.14
CA GLY A 174 16.07 20.26 4.69
C GLY A 174 15.35 19.03 4.12
N TRP A 175 16.09 17.99 3.72
CA TRP A 175 15.57 16.74 3.13
C TRP A 175 15.54 15.58 4.15
N ASP A 176 15.69 15.87 5.44
CA ASP A 176 15.74 14.89 6.52
C ASP A 176 14.35 14.41 6.96
N GLU A 177 13.74 13.61 6.11
CA GLU A 177 12.41 13.05 6.35
C GLU A 177 12.43 11.77 7.18
N TYR A 178 11.32 11.51 7.88
CA TYR A 178 11.09 10.29 8.65
C TYR A 178 9.81 9.58 8.19
N GLY A 179 9.84 8.25 8.15
CA GLY A 179 8.66 7.46 7.76
C GLY A 179 7.57 7.49 8.84
N THR A 180 6.32 7.77 8.45
CA THR A 180 5.15 7.87 9.33
C THR A 180 4.86 6.59 10.13
N VAL A 181 5.10 5.42 9.53
CA VAL A 181 4.84 4.12 10.17
C VAL A 181 5.99 3.64 11.05
N THR A 182 7.24 3.76 10.57
CA THR A 182 8.40 3.14 11.24
C THR A 182 9.26 4.12 12.02
N GLY A 183 9.07 5.42 11.85
CA GLY A 183 9.96 6.46 12.39
C GLY A 183 11.38 6.43 11.81
N ARG A 184 11.66 5.60 10.79
CA ARG A 184 13.00 5.49 10.19
C ARG A 184 13.31 6.71 9.33
N GLN A 185 14.53 7.21 9.44
CA GLN A 185 15.05 8.25 8.56
C GLN A 185 15.04 7.76 7.11
N ARG A 186 14.57 8.62 6.20
CA ARG A 186 14.62 8.38 4.77
C ARG A 186 16.00 8.77 4.23
N ARG A 187 16.55 7.93 3.37
CA ARG A 187 17.73 8.24 2.56
C ARG A 187 17.30 9.16 1.43
N ALA A 188 18.15 10.10 1.03
CA ALA A 188 17.81 11.13 0.06
C ALA A 188 18.79 11.16 -1.11
N ALA A 189 18.30 11.57 -2.28
CA ALA A 189 19.08 11.82 -3.48
C ALA A 189 18.46 12.97 -4.28
N PRO A 190 19.24 13.74 -5.07
CA PRO A 190 18.71 14.67 -6.06
C PRO A 190 17.76 13.97 -7.03
N PHE A 191 16.88 14.73 -7.67
CA PHE A 191 16.03 14.21 -8.74
C PHE A 191 16.89 13.72 -9.92
N ASN A 192 16.54 12.57 -10.47
CA ASN A 192 17.15 11.96 -11.64
C ASN A 192 16.18 11.85 -12.81
#